data_AF-A0A7R9Y655-F1
#
_entry.id   AF-A0A7R9Y655-F1
#
_cell.length_a   1.000
_cell.length_b   1.000
_cell.length_c   1.000
_cell.angle_alpha   90.00
_cell.angle_beta   90.00
_cell.angle_gamma   90.00
#
_symmetry.space_group_name_H-M   'P 1'
#
loop_
_entity.id
_entity.type
_entity.pdbx_description
1 polymer ?
#
loop_
_entity_poly.entity_id
_entity_poly.type
_entity_poly.pdbx_seq_one_letter_code
_entity_poly.pdbx_strand_id
1 'polypeptide(L)'
;GASAALAAVPRPAAWWTGKRPEECAGWDASEGVLRSLPLVDLSASSSREALLDYFDNTWTLTEVLFSGLVGEEAFFVPPVHRLRHPLVFYYGHVAALYVNKLRVAGALERSVDADLECVLETGVDEMSWDDMSKNESVWPTLERVHAYRRTVYGLVRDFILAAPSAAPPIGMGGHPGWALAMSFEHERIHIETSSVLMRELPARLLERPSQWPAVHPAARAGAPPREEPLAAARFVGGPGGAGPPGKA
;
A
#
# COMPACT_ATOMS: atom_id res chain seq x y z
N GLY A 1 1.23 14.02 -31.81
CA GLY A 1 2.52 13.33 -32.04
C GLY A 1 2.60 12.18 -31.08
N ALA A 2 2.89 10.98 -31.57
CA ALA A 2 2.95 9.77 -30.74
C ALA A 2 3.96 9.95 -29.62
N SER A 3 3.48 10.00 -28.37
CA SER A 3 4.33 9.88 -27.19
C SER A 3 4.97 8.50 -27.29
N ALA A 4 6.25 8.48 -27.65
CA ALA A 4 7.08 7.30 -27.47
C ALA A 4 7.09 7.07 -25.96
N ALA A 5 6.18 6.22 -25.48
CA ALA A 5 6.20 5.72 -24.13
C ALA A 5 7.60 5.15 -23.93
N LEU A 6 8.43 5.88 -23.19
CA LEU A 6 9.65 5.32 -22.63
C LEU A 6 9.18 4.08 -21.89
N ALA A 7 9.48 2.91 -22.46
CA ALA A 7 9.15 1.65 -21.81
C ALA A 7 9.82 1.72 -20.44
N ALA A 8 9.01 1.71 -19.38
CA ALA A 8 9.54 1.84 -18.02
C ALA A 8 10.63 0.80 -17.82
N VAL A 9 11.75 1.24 -17.24
CA VAL A 9 12.89 0.34 -17.04
C VAL A 9 12.45 -0.74 -16.04
N PRO A 10 12.45 -2.02 -16.42
CA PRO A 10 12.07 -3.08 -15.51
C PRO A 10 12.97 -3.07 -14.28
N ARG A 11 12.39 -3.14 -13.09
CA ARG A 11 13.17 -3.26 -11.86
C ARG A 11 13.97 -4.58 -11.86
N PRO A 12 15.20 -4.58 -11.32
CA PRO A 12 16.01 -5.80 -11.22
C PRO A 12 15.31 -6.83 -10.33
N ALA A 13 15.66 -8.12 -10.48
CA ALA A 13 15.07 -9.20 -9.68
C ALA A 13 15.14 -8.95 -8.17
N ALA A 14 16.19 -8.26 -7.69
CA ALA A 14 16.37 -7.90 -6.29
C ALA A 14 15.30 -6.95 -5.73
N TRP A 15 14.54 -6.25 -6.58
CA TRP A 15 13.43 -5.38 -6.16
C TRP A 15 12.29 -6.15 -5.51
N TRP A 16 11.97 -7.34 -6.02
CA TRP A 16 10.84 -8.11 -5.53
C TRP A 16 11.21 -8.77 -4.21
N THR A 17 10.48 -8.45 -3.14
CA THR A 17 10.73 -9.07 -1.83
C THR A 17 9.96 -10.37 -1.67
N GLY A 18 8.90 -10.56 -2.46
CA GLY A 18 8.14 -11.80 -2.61
C GLY A 18 8.27 -12.42 -3.99
N LYS A 19 7.16 -12.94 -4.52
CA LYS A 19 7.08 -13.44 -5.91
C LYS A 19 7.20 -12.29 -6.91
N ARG A 20 7.71 -12.60 -8.11
CA ARG A 20 7.66 -11.69 -9.25
C ARG A 20 6.24 -11.64 -9.83
N PRO A 21 5.86 -10.58 -10.55
CA PRO A 21 4.53 -10.46 -11.15
C PRO A 21 4.12 -11.68 -11.99
N GLU A 22 5.02 -12.23 -12.80
CA GLU A 22 4.76 -13.39 -13.65
C GLU A 22 4.59 -14.73 -12.91
N GLU A 23 4.90 -14.76 -11.61
CA GLU A 23 4.78 -15.95 -10.75
C GLU A 23 3.49 -15.91 -9.90
N CYS A 24 2.76 -14.80 -9.94
CA CYS A 24 1.57 -14.59 -9.13
C CYS A 24 0.29 -15.03 -9.84
N ALA A 25 -0.66 -15.55 -9.05
CA ALA A 25 -2.04 -15.65 -9.51
C ALA A 25 -2.56 -14.24 -9.88
N GLY A 26 -3.32 -14.16 -10.97
CA GLY A 26 -3.77 -12.88 -11.55
C GLY A 26 -2.84 -12.29 -12.61
N TRP A 27 -1.72 -12.95 -12.94
CA TRP A 27 -0.87 -12.57 -14.08
C TRP A 27 -1.58 -12.80 -15.41
N ASP A 28 -1.65 -11.75 -16.23
CA ASP A 28 -2.15 -11.80 -17.60
C ASP A 28 -0.97 -11.79 -18.57
N ALA A 29 -0.56 -12.97 -19.03
CA ALA A 29 0.59 -13.12 -19.93
C ALA A 29 0.36 -12.49 -21.32
N SER A 30 -0.89 -12.26 -21.73
CA SER A 30 -1.21 -11.67 -23.04
C SER A 30 -0.97 -10.17 -23.06
N GLU A 31 -1.23 -9.50 -21.93
CA GLU A 31 -1.00 -8.07 -21.75
C GLU A 31 0.29 -7.76 -20.98
N GLY A 32 0.90 -8.76 -20.34
CA GLY A 32 2.09 -8.60 -19.52
C GLY A 32 1.83 -7.81 -18.24
N VAL A 33 0.64 -7.93 -17.64
CA VAL A 33 0.21 -7.16 -16.48
C VAL A 33 -0.26 -8.05 -15.32
N LEU A 34 -0.08 -7.56 -14.09
CA LEU A 34 -0.63 -8.21 -12.91
C LEU A 34 -1.99 -7.58 -12.56
N ARG A 35 -3.03 -8.42 -12.43
CA ARG A 35 -4.37 -7.99 -12.04
C ARG A 35 -4.67 -8.39 -10.60
N SER A 36 -5.43 -7.54 -9.92
CA SER A 36 -5.95 -7.86 -8.60
C SER A 36 -6.91 -9.04 -8.64
N LEU A 37 -6.70 -9.99 -7.74
CA LEU A 37 -7.65 -11.08 -7.53
C LEU A 37 -8.97 -10.56 -6.92
N PRO A 38 -10.11 -11.23 -7.19
CA PRO A 38 -11.36 -11.03 -6.44
C PRO A 38 -11.15 -11.22 -4.95
N LEU A 39 -12.05 -10.66 -4.13
CA LEU A 39 -12.01 -10.80 -2.68
C LEU A 39 -11.87 -12.28 -2.28
N VAL A 40 -10.99 -12.53 -1.33
CA VAL A 40 -10.72 -13.88 -0.82
C VAL A 40 -11.95 -14.42 -0.10
N ASP A 41 -12.27 -15.70 -0.33
CA ASP A 41 -13.29 -16.40 0.45
C ASP A 41 -12.76 -16.60 1.88
N LEU A 42 -13.50 -16.12 2.88
CA LEU A 42 -13.16 -16.22 4.30
C LEU A 42 -13.88 -17.37 5.01
N SER A 43 -14.70 -18.13 4.29
CA SER A 43 -15.39 -19.30 4.83
C SER A 43 -14.45 -20.50 5.00
N ALA A 44 -14.93 -21.57 5.66
CA ALA A 44 -14.15 -22.79 5.88
C ALA A 44 -13.74 -23.53 4.59
N SER A 45 -14.28 -23.15 3.42
CA SER A 45 -13.88 -23.71 2.12
C SER A 45 -12.65 -23.04 1.51
N SER A 46 -12.16 -21.95 2.10
CA SER A 46 -10.95 -21.29 1.60
C SER A 46 -9.74 -22.19 1.74
N SER A 47 -9.10 -22.51 0.61
CA SER A 47 -7.88 -23.31 0.63
C SER A 47 -6.69 -22.46 1.08
N ARG A 48 -5.70 -23.13 1.66
CA ARG A 48 -4.40 -22.51 1.99
C ARG A 48 -3.77 -21.89 0.75
N GLU A 49 -3.89 -22.57 -0.38
CA GLU A 49 -3.36 -22.12 -1.67
C GLU A 49 -4.05 -20.84 -2.13
N ALA A 50 -5.37 -20.71 -1.93
CA ALA A 50 -6.11 -19.49 -2.26
C ALA A 50 -5.68 -18.31 -1.37
N LEU A 51 -5.45 -18.53 -0.07
CA LEU A 51 -4.92 -17.50 0.83
C LEU A 51 -3.50 -17.08 0.42
N LEU A 52 -2.65 -18.04 0.06
CA LEU A 52 -1.28 -17.76 -0.37
C LEU A 52 -1.26 -16.99 -1.70
N ASP A 53 -2.09 -17.39 -2.67
CA ASP A 53 -2.23 -16.69 -3.93
C ASP A 53 -2.74 -15.26 -3.75
N TYR A 54 -3.69 -15.06 -2.82
CA TYR A 54 -4.20 -13.72 -2.49
C TYR A 54 -3.15 -12.84 -1.80
N PHE A 55 -2.38 -13.42 -0.89
CA PHE A 55 -1.24 -12.75 -0.24
C PHE A 55 -0.18 -12.36 -1.26
N ASP A 56 0.29 -13.31 -2.07
CA ASP A 56 1.32 -13.09 -3.09
C ASP A 56 0.88 -12.03 -4.10
N ASN A 57 -0.38 -12.10 -4.57
CA ASN A 57 -0.95 -11.11 -5.47
C ASN A 57 -0.97 -9.71 -4.84
N THR A 58 -1.47 -9.60 -3.61
CA THR A 58 -1.59 -8.31 -2.90
C THR A 58 -0.23 -7.68 -2.62
N TRP A 59 0.72 -8.47 -2.09
CA TRP A 59 2.08 -8.03 -1.84
C TRP A 59 2.77 -7.53 -3.11
N THR A 60 2.64 -8.31 -4.19
CA THR A 60 3.30 -8.00 -5.47
C THR A 60 2.65 -6.80 -6.14
N LEU A 61 1.33 -6.58 -6.03
CA LEU A 61 0.69 -5.37 -6.54
C LEU A 61 1.23 -4.10 -5.89
N THR A 62 1.48 -4.11 -4.58
CA THR A 62 2.18 -3.01 -3.90
C THR A 62 3.55 -2.79 -4.53
N GLU A 63 4.34 -3.86 -4.72
CA GLU A 63 5.68 -3.75 -5.30
C GLU A 63 5.66 -3.31 -6.77
N VAL A 64 4.65 -3.69 -7.55
CA VAL A 64 4.47 -3.18 -8.92
C VAL A 64 4.16 -1.68 -8.85
N LEU A 65 3.23 -1.22 -8.01
CA LEU A 65 2.93 0.21 -7.87
C LEU A 65 4.20 1.01 -7.54
N PHE A 66 4.94 0.58 -6.51
CA PHE A 66 6.16 1.26 -6.05
C PHE A 66 7.34 1.10 -7.01
N SER A 67 7.34 0.09 -7.89
CA SER A 67 8.36 -0.05 -8.93
C SER A 67 8.40 1.14 -9.90
N GLY A 68 7.28 1.87 -10.02
CA GLY A 68 7.13 3.06 -10.87
C GLY A 68 7.81 4.31 -10.31
N LEU A 69 8.25 4.32 -9.05
CA LEU A 69 9.03 5.44 -8.52
C LEU A 69 10.41 5.48 -9.19
N VAL A 70 10.91 6.66 -9.55
CA VAL A 70 12.22 6.82 -10.20
C VAL A 70 13.23 7.39 -9.22
N GLY A 71 14.25 6.60 -8.89
CA GLY A 71 15.26 6.94 -7.90
C GLY A 71 14.78 6.81 -6.44
N GLU A 72 15.73 6.82 -5.50
CA GLU A 72 15.40 6.74 -4.06
C GLU A 72 14.69 8.01 -3.56
N GLU A 73 15.04 9.18 -4.11
CA GLU A 73 14.42 10.47 -3.75
C GLU A 73 12.89 10.40 -3.75
N ALA A 74 12.30 9.75 -4.76
CA ALA A 74 10.86 9.61 -4.92
C ALA A 74 10.15 8.97 -3.72
N PHE A 75 10.85 8.16 -2.92
CA PHE A 75 10.31 7.55 -1.71
C PHE A 75 10.26 8.53 -0.53
N PHE A 76 11.07 9.59 -0.56
CA PHE A 76 11.26 10.50 0.58
C PHE A 76 10.68 11.90 0.36
N VAL A 77 10.26 12.26 -0.85
CA VAL A 77 9.57 13.54 -1.09
C VAL A 77 8.23 13.55 -0.32
N PRO A 78 8.06 14.41 0.69
CA PRO A 78 6.78 14.53 1.36
C PRO A 78 5.77 15.25 0.45
N PRO A 79 4.47 14.92 0.52
CA PRO A 79 3.43 15.66 -0.17
C PRO A 79 3.44 17.15 0.19
N VAL A 80 3.21 18.02 -0.80
CA VAL A 80 3.33 19.49 -0.64
C VAL A 80 2.41 20.02 0.47
N HIS A 81 1.24 19.40 0.63
CA HIS A 81 0.25 19.78 1.63
C HIS A 81 0.62 19.32 3.06
N ARG A 82 1.65 18.47 3.24
CA ARG A 82 2.19 18.01 4.54
C ARG A 82 1.22 17.28 5.49
N LEU A 83 0.04 16.88 5.01
CA LEU A 83 -0.96 16.12 5.81
C LEU A 83 -0.74 14.59 5.74
N ARG A 84 0.31 14.16 5.05
CA ARG A 84 0.62 12.77 4.74
C ARG A 84 2.13 12.57 4.79
N HIS A 85 2.53 11.35 5.11
CA HIS A 85 3.93 10.94 5.18
C HIS A 85 4.52 10.76 3.77
N PRO A 86 5.85 10.69 3.62
CA PRO A 86 6.49 10.28 2.37
C PRO A 86 6.22 8.80 2.03
N LEU A 87 6.40 8.43 0.77
CA LEU A 87 6.05 7.10 0.25
C LEU A 87 6.82 5.94 0.90
N VAL A 88 8.02 6.16 1.45
CA VAL A 88 8.78 5.16 2.23
C VAL A 88 7.97 4.63 3.42
N PHE A 89 7.15 5.48 4.05
CA PHE A 89 6.24 5.07 5.11
C PHE A 89 5.24 4.07 4.57
N TYR A 90 4.50 4.41 3.51
CA TYR A 90 3.45 3.56 2.95
C TYR A 90 4.01 2.22 2.44
N TYR A 91 5.24 2.22 1.90
CA TYR A 91 5.94 1.01 1.48
C TYR A 91 6.22 0.07 2.65
N GLY A 92 6.71 0.58 3.78
CA GLY A 92 7.00 -0.24 4.96
C GLY A 92 5.79 -0.55 5.84
N HIS A 93 4.86 0.39 5.95
CA HIS A 93 3.73 0.37 6.89
C HIS A 93 2.87 -0.88 6.74
N VAL A 94 2.54 -1.26 5.51
CA VAL A 94 1.72 -2.45 5.25
C VAL A 94 2.41 -3.72 5.76
N ALA A 95 3.74 -3.83 5.65
CA ALA A 95 4.50 -4.95 6.20
C ALA A 95 4.54 -4.94 7.74
N ALA A 96 4.69 -3.76 8.37
CA ALA A 96 4.58 -3.61 9.82
C ALA A 96 3.20 -4.04 10.34
N LEU A 97 2.14 -3.73 9.59
CA LEU A 97 0.78 -4.12 9.96
C LEU A 97 0.61 -5.65 10.03
N TYR A 98 1.17 -6.43 9.10
CA TYR A 98 1.12 -7.90 9.20
C TYR A 98 1.72 -8.40 10.51
N VAL A 99 2.92 -7.90 10.87
CA VAL A 99 3.59 -8.26 12.12
C VAL A 99 2.73 -7.87 13.32
N ASN A 100 2.21 -6.64 13.34
CA ASN A 100 1.32 -6.15 14.39
C ASN A 100 0.08 -7.03 14.58
N LYS A 101 -0.63 -7.34 13.49
CA LYS A 101 -1.89 -8.11 13.57
C LYS A 101 -1.65 -9.57 13.90
N LEU A 102 -0.57 -10.18 13.42
CA LEU A 102 -0.18 -11.53 13.84
C LEU A 102 0.16 -11.56 15.33
N ARG A 103 0.80 -10.52 15.87
CA ARG A 103 1.04 -10.40 17.32
C ARG A 103 -0.24 -10.22 18.12
N VAL A 104 -1.15 -9.36 17.67
CA VAL A 104 -2.48 -9.17 18.31
C VAL A 104 -3.30 -10.46 18.30
N ALA A 105 -3.21 -11.26 17.25
CA ALA A 105 -3.86 -12.57 17.18
C ALA A 105 -3.15 -13.67 17.97
N GLY A 106 -2.03 -13.38 18.65
CA GLY A 106 -1.24 -14.37 19.37
C GLY A 106 -0.50 -15.38 18.47
N ALA A 107 -0.45 -15.12 17.16
CA ALA A 107 0.22 -15.97 16.17
C ALA A 107 1.73 -15.69 16.07
N LEU A 108 2.18 -14.56 16.62
CA LEU A 108 3.57 -14.16 16.67
C LEU A 108 3.87 -13.54 18.04
N GLU A 109 4.94 -13.99 18.71
CA GLU A 109 5.26 -13.50 20.06
C GLU A 109 6.07 -12.19 20.04
N ARG A 110 7.00 -12.05 19.10
CA ARG A 110 7.99 -10.96 19.07
C ARG A 110 7.88 -10.15 17.78
N SER A 111 8.30 -8.90 17.85
CA SER A 111 8.57 -8.08 16.67
C SER A 111 9.68 -8.72 15.80
N VAL A 112 9.66 -8.36 14.52
CA VAL A 112 10.75 -8.63 13.57
C VAL A 112 11.84 -7.55 13.70
N ASP A 113 11.45 -6.27 13.77
CA ASP A 113 12.32 -5.12 14.05
C ASP A 113 11.52 -4.09 14.84
N ALA A 114 11.67 -4.08 16.16
CA ALA A 114 10.86 -3.25 17.05
C ALA A 114 11.00 -1.74 16.76
N ASP A 115 12.21 -1.29 16.43
CA ASP A 115 12.49 0.12 16.17
C ASP A 115 11.85 0.55 14.85
N LEU A 116 11.98 -0.29 13.82
CA LEU A 116 11.38 -0.01 12.52
C LEU A 116 9.85 -0.10 12.56
N GLU A 117 9.31 -1.10 13.25
CA GLU A 117 7.87 -1.23 13.49
C GLU A 117 7.32 -0.01 14.23
N CYS A 118 8.01 0.50 15.25
CA CYS A 118 7.59 1.71 15.96
C CYS A 118 7.44 2.92 15.02
N VAL A 119 8.40 3.12 14.10
CA VAL A 119 8.36 4.23 13.13
C VAL A 119 7.31 3.99 12.04
N LEU A 120 7.10 2.75 11.62
CA LEU A 120 6.15 2.41 10.55
C LEU A 120 4.71 2.27 11.07
N GLU A 121 4.49 2.10 12.37
CA GLU A 121 3.16 2.07 13.00
C GLU A 121 2.62 3.46 13.34
N THR A 122 3.43 4.52 13.19
CA THR A 122 3.01 5.90 13.42
C THR A 122 1.87 6.27 12.45
N GLY A 123 0.63 6.22 12.95
CA GLY A 123 -0.54 6.59 12.17
C GLY A 123 -0.59 8.10 11.91
N VAL A 124 -1.33 8.50 10.87
CA VAL A 124 -1.75 9.89 10.73
C VAL A 124 -2.89 10.12 11.72
N ASP A 125 -2.59 10.71 12.88
CA ASP A 125 -3.64 11.03 13.87
C ASP A 125 -4.67 11.99 13.25
N GLU A 126 -5.89 11.47 13.06
CA GLU A 126 -7.06 12.18 12.53
C GLU A 126 -7.64 13.21 13.52
N MET A 127 -7.19 13.22 14.77
CA MET A 127 -7.60 14.23 15.76
C MET A 127 -6.55 15.34 15.90
N SER A 128 -5.41 15.18 15.23
CA SER A 128 -4.28 16.10 15.26
C SER A 128 -3.88 16.50 13.83
N TRP A 129 -4.83 17.10 13.09
CA TRP A 129 -4.59 17.64 11.74
C TRP A 129 -3.61 18.83 11.75
N ASP A 130 -3.50 19.52 12.89
CA ASP A 130 -2.64 20.70 13.07
C ASP A 130 -1.20 20.34 13.50
N ASP A 131 -0.92 19.08 13.83
CA ASP A 131 0.45 18.65 14.13
C ASP A 131 1.24 18.41 12.83
N MET A 132 1.87 19.48 12.36
CA MET A 132 2.72 19.53 11.18
C MET A 132 4.13 18.99 11.43
N SER A 133 4.47 18.57 12.66
CA SER A 133 5.80 18.00 13.00
C SER A 133 6.01 16.59 12.46
N LYS A 134 4.94 15.94 11.96
CA LYS A 134 4.92 14.58 11.40
C LYS A 134 5.90 14.32 10.24
N ASN A 135 6.46 15.37 9.62
CA ASN A 135 7.46 15.28 8.54
C ASN A 135 8.89 15.61 8.99
N GLU A 136 9.12 15.86 10.27
CA GLU A 136 10.46 16.09 10.84
C GLU A 136 11.14 14.78 11.28
N SER A 137 10.43 13.65 11.22
CA SER A 137 10.95 12.33 11.53
C SER A 137 12.09 11.91 10.58
N VAL A 138 13.17 11.39 11.14
CA VAL A 138 14.22 10.71 10.37
C VAL A 138 13.65 9.38 9.88
N TRP A 139 13.30 9.31 8.60
CA TRP A 139 12.81 8.08 7.98
C TRP A 139 13.93 7.04 7.84
N PRO A 140 13.62 5.74 8.01
CA PRO A 140 14.57 4.66 7.76
C PRO A 140 14.99 4.65 6.28
N THR A 141 16.18 4.13 6.00
CA THR A 141 16.67 3.98 4.62
C THR A 141 15.77 3.03 3.82
N LEU A 142 15.67 3.27 2.51
CA LEU A 142 14.89 2.41 1.62
C LEU A 142 15.39 0.96 1.69
N GLU A 143 16.70 0.76 1.73
CA GLU A 143 17.32 -0.56 1.89
C GLU A 143 16.86 -1.28 3.17
N ARG A 144 16.82 -0.58 4.32
CA ARG A 144 16.36 -1.18 5.59
C ARG A 144 14.89 -1.57 5.51
N VAL A 145 14.03 -0.70 4.96
CA VAL A 145 12.60 -0.99 4.79
C VAL A 145 12.37 -2.14 3.81
N HIS A 146 13.14 -2.19 2.73
CA HIS A 146 13.09 -3.25 1.72
C HIS A 146 13.53 -4.60 2.28
N ALA A 147 14.64 -4.64 3.02
CA ALA A 147 15.10 -5.84 3.71
C ALA A 147 14.07 -6.34 4.74
N TYR A 148 13.48 -5.42 5.51
CA TYR A 148 12.40 -5.73 6.45
C TYR A 148 11.19 -6.35 5.76
N ARG A 149 10.73 -5.73 4.65
CA ARG A 149 9.66 -6.28 3.81
C ARG A 149 9.96 -7.71 3.37
N ARG A 150 11.18 -8.02 2.93
CA ARG A 150 11.59 -9.39 2.56
C ARG A 150 11.46 -10.38 3.72
N THR A 151 11.90 -9.99 4.91
CA THR A 151 11.78 -10.83 6.11
C THR A 151 10.32 -11.07 6.48
N VAL A 152 9.49 -10.02 6.46
CA VAL A 152 8.06 -10.12 6.76
C VAL A 152 7.34 -10.99 5.72
N TYR A 153 7.65 -10.85 4.43
CA TYR A 153 7.07 -11.69 3.39
C TYR A 153 7.30 -13.18 3.68
N GLY A 154 8.55 -13.56 3.99
CA GLY A 154 8.90 -14.94 4.33
C GLY A 154 8.13 -15.44 5.56
N LEU A 155 8.08 -14.62 6.62
CA LEU A 155 7.34 -14.95 7.84
C LEU A 155 5.85 -15.20 7.57
N VAL A 156 5.19 -14.29 6.85
CA VAL A 156 3.75 -14.41 6.56
C VAL A 156 3.47 -15.59 5.64
N ARG A 157 4.29 -15.80 4.61
CA ARG A 157 4.20 -16.96 3.73
C ARG A 157 4.31 -18.27 4.50
N ASP A 158 5.32 -18.40 5.36
CA ASP A 158 5.54 -19.62 6.14
C ASP A 158 4.43 -19.83 7.16
N PHE A 159 3.89 -18.74 7.73
CA PHE A 159 2.71 -18.79 8.59
C PHE A 159 1.46 -19.32 7.85
N ILE A 160 1.18 -18.83 6.64
CA ILE A 160 0.08 -19.34 5.79
C ILE A 160 0.32 -20.83 5.48
N LEU A 161 1.55 -21.21 5.15
CA LEU A 161 1.90 -22.58 4.80
C LEU A 161 1.74 -23.57 5.97
N ALA A 162 2.02 -23.11 7.19
CA ALA A 162 1.89 -23.92 8.42
C ALA A 162 0.45 -24.06 8.92
N ALA A 163 -0.49 -23.23 8.47
CA ALA A 163 -1.88 -23.27 8.93
C ALA A 163 -2.55 -24.63 8.60
N PRO A 164 -3.30 -25.25 9.53
CA PRO A 164 -3.99 -26.52 9.26
C PRO A 164 -4.98 -26.41 8.10
N SER A 165 -5.10 -27.46 7.28
CA SER A 165 -6.00 -27.49 6.11
C SER A 165 -7.49 -27.49 6.47
N ALA A 166 -7.84 -27.78 7.72
CA ALA A 166 -9.21 -27.79 8.25
C ALA A 166 -9.38 -26.70 9.32
N ALA A 167 -9.06 -25.46 8.96
CA ALA A 167 -9.29 -24.32 9.84
C ALA A 167 -10.80 -23.98 9.90
N PRO A 168 -11.32 -23.55 11.06
CA PRO A 168 -12.68 -23.00 11.11
C PRO A 168 -12.77 -21.75 10.22
N PRO A 169 -14.00 -21.31 9.85
CA PRO A 169 -14.18 -20.06 9.13
C PRO A 169 -13.42 -18.93 9.82
N ILE A 170 -12.83 -18.02 9.04
CA ILE A 170 -12.09 -16.89 9.58
C ILE A 170 -13.08 -15.99 10.33
N GLY A 171 -12.95 -15.95 11.66
CA GLY A 171 -13.81 -15.18 12.55
C GLY A 171 -13.06 -14.07 13.30
N MET A 172 -13.81 -13.20 13.99
CA MET A 172 -13.25 -12.17 14.88
C MET A 172 -12.70 -12.79 16.19
N GLY A 173 -11.94 -12.01 16.98
CA GLY A 173 -11.59 -12.37 18.35
C GLY A 173 -10.30 -13.19 18.51
N GLY A 174 -9.23 -12.79 17.81
CA GLY A 174 -7.91 -13.42 17.95
C GLY A 174 -7.67 -14.62 17.03
N HIS A 175 -8.57 -14.91 16.09
CA HIS A 175 -8.32 -15.92 15.06
C HIS A 175 -7.15 -15.47 14.16
N PRO A 176 -6.08 -16.27 14.01
CA PRO A 176 -4.94 -15.85 13.19
C PRO A 176 -5.28 -15.56 11.72
N GLY A 177 -6.29 -16.23 11.17
CA GLY A 177 -6.79 -15.93 9.83
C GLY A 177 -7.43 -14.53 9.69
N TRP A 178 -7.94 -13.94 10.78
CA TRP A 178 -8.45 -12.57 10.75
C TRP A 178 -7.30 -11.57 10.58
N ALA A 179 -6.16 -11.82 11.21
CA ALA A 179 -4.97 -10.98 11.07
C ALA A 179 -4.51 -10.92 9.61
N LEU A 180 -4.56 -12.06 8.90
CA LEU A 180 -4.26 -12.14 7.48
C LEU A 180 -5.27 -11.35 6.64
N ALA A 181 -6.57 -11.65 6.76
CA ALA A 181 -7.62 -10.99 5.99
C ALA A 181 -7.60 -9.47 6.19
N MET A 182 -7.48 -9.00 7.43
CA MET A 182 -7.33 -7.58 7.76
C MET A 182 -6.11 -6.96 7.09
N SER A 183 -4.97 -7.66 7.10
CA SER A 183 -3.74 -7.13 6.54
C SER A 183 -3.76 -7.08 5.02
N PHE A 184 -4.36 -8.07 4.36
CA PHE A 184 -4.53 -8.06 2.91
C PHE A 184 -5.37 -6.87 2.44
N GLU A 185 -6.54 -6.66 3.06
CA GLU A 185 -7.43 -5.57 2.66
C GLU A 185 -6.85 -4.20 3.05
N HIS A 186 -6.17 -4.11 4.19
CA HIS A 186 -5.47 -2.89 4.58
C HIS A 186 -4.35 -2.52 3.58
N GLU A 187 -3.58 -3.50 3.12
CA GLU A 187 -2.58 -3.27 2.07
C GLU A 187 -3.24 -2.78 0.78
N ARG A 188 -4.40 -3.31 0.40
CA ARG A 188 -5.17 -2.83 -0.77
C ARG A 188 -5.68 -1.39 -0.64
N ILE A 189 -6.12 -0.98 0.55
CA ILE A 189 -6.44 0.43 0.85
C ILE A 189 -5.19 1.31 0.68
N HIS A 190 -4.03 0.80 1.09
CA HIS A 190 -2.76 1.51 0.96
C HIS A 190 -2.23 1.55 -0.47
N ILE A 191 -2.59 0.60 -1.34
CA ILE A 191 -2.36 0.69 -2.80
C ILE A 191 -3.12 1.90 -3.35
N GLU A 192 -4.41 2.05 -3.02
CA GLU A 192 -5.21 3.21 -3.47
C GLU A 192 -4.62 4.52 -2.94
N THR A 193 -4.38 4.61 -1.63
CA THR A 193 -3.81 5.79 -0.98
C THR A 193 -2.46 6.18 -1.59
N SER A 194 -1.55 5.20 -1.76
CA SER A 194 -0.23 5.44 -2.35
C SER A 194 -0.35 5.89 -3.80
N SER A 195 -1.28 5.32 -4.58
CA SER A 195 -1.48 5.71 -5.98
C SER A 195 -1.94 7.17 -6.12
N VAL A 196 -2.74 7.68 -5.18
CA VAL A 196 -3.14 9.09 -5.15
C VAL A 196 -1.95 9.98 -4.81
N LEU A 197 -1.16 9.62 -3.80
CA LEU A 197 0.03 10.39 -3.40
C LEU A 197 1.10 10.41 -4.50
N MET A 198 1.30 9.30 -5.21
CA MET A 198 2.22 9.23 -6.34
C MET A 198 1.87 10.23 -7.45
N ARG A 199 0.59 10.57 -7.64
CA ARG A 199 0.17 11.57 -8.64
C ARG A 199 0.57 12.99 -8.26
N GLU A 200 0.94 13.23 -7.01
CA GLU A 200 1.43 14.54 -6.54
C GLU A 200 2.95 14.69 -6.71
N LEU A 201 3.66 13.62 -7.08
CA LEU A 201 5.09 13.69 -7.34
C LEU A 201 5.39 14.47 -8.63
N PRO A 202 6.53 15.17 -8.71
CA PRO A 202 7.06 15.66 -9.97
C PRO A 202 7.17 14.53 -11.00
N ALA A 203 6.75 14.79 -12.24
CA ALA A 203 6.71 13.76 -13.30
C ALA A 203 8.04 13.03 -13.54
N ARG A 204 9.19 13.69 -13.28
CA ARG A 204 10.52 13.06 -13.39
C ARG A 204 10.76 11.91 -12.40
N LEU A 205 9.98 11.84 -11.32
CA LEU A 205 10.09 10.87 -10.23
C LEU A 205 9.11 9.69 -10.38
N LEU A 206 8.34 9.65 -11.47
CA LEU A 206 7.30 8.64 -11.66
C LEU A 206 7.26 8.16 -13.11
N GLU A 207 7.29 6.84 -13.27
CA GLU A 207 7.06 6.12 -14.51
C GLU A 207 5.96 5.09 -14.32
N ARG A 208 5.28 4.70 -15.40
CA ARG A 208 4.29 3.64 -15.36
C ARG A 208 4.99 2.28 -15.45
N PRO A 209 4.91 1.40 -14.43
CA PRO A 209 5.48 0.06 -14.51
C PRO A 209 4.93 -0.73 -15.70
N SER A 210 5.77 -1.57 -16.32
CA SER A 210 5.34 -2.41 -17.46
C SER A 210 4.25 -3.40 -17.05
N GLN A 211 4.30 -3.91 -15.82
CA GLN A 211 3.32 -4.84 -15.26
C GLN A 211 2.04 -4.15 -14.75
N TRP A 212 1.97 -2.81 -14.80
CA TRP A 212 0.80 -2.07 -14.34
C TRP A 212 -0.27 -2.02 -15.43
N PRO A 213 -1.54 -2.35 -15.13
CA PRO A 213 -2.63 -2.34 -16.10
C PRO A 213 -2.78 -1.00 -16.85
N ALA A 214 -3.27 -1.08 -18.08
CA ALA A 214 -3.63 0.13 -18.82
C ALA A 214 -4.79 0.84 -18.14
N VAL A 215 -4.84 2.17 -18.33
CA VAL A 215 -5.98 2.98 -17.90
C VAL A 215 -7.25 2.38 -18.49
N HIS A 216 -8.18 1.99 -17.60
CA HIS A 216 -9.43 1.36 -17.99
C HIS A 216 -10.18 2.26 -19.01
N PRO A 217 -10.80 1.70 -20.06
CA PRO A 217 -11.49 2.50 -21.09
C PRO A 217 -12.51 3.50 -20.51
N ALA A 218 -13.19 3.15 -19.42
CA ALA A 218 -14.13 4.04 -18.75
C ALA A 218 -13.50 5.35 -18.23
N ALA A 219 -12.21 5.33 -17.85
CA ALA A 219 -11.51 6.54 -17.40
C ALA A 219 -11.12 7.47 -18.56
N ARG A 220 -11.05 6.98 -19.80
CA ARG A 220 -10.79 7.79 -21.00
C ARG A 220 -12.02 8.57 -21.50
N ALA A 221 -13.19 8.34 -20.91
CA ALA A 221 -14.39 9.13 -21.18
C ALA A 221 -14.37 10.49 -20.46
N GLY A 222 -13.36 10.77 -19.62
CA GLY A 222 -13.15 12.04 -18.94
C GLY A 222 -12.26 13.02 -19.72
N ALA A 223 -12.48 14.31 -19.47
CA ALA A 223 -11.72 15.43 -20.06
C ALA A 223 -10.19 15.25 -19.87
N PRO A 224 -9.36 15.77 -20.80
CA PRO A 224 -7.91 15.61 -20.75
C PRO A 224 -7.29 16.13 -19.44
N PRO A 225 -6.12 15.59 -19.03
CA PRO A 225 -5.39 16.07 -17.85
C PRO A 225 -5.14 17.57 -17.95
N ARG A 226 -5.38 18.29 -16.85
CA ARG A 226 -5.06 19.72 -16.77
C ARG A 226 -3.55 19.88 -16.57
N GLU A 227 -2.92 20.76 -17.33
CA GLU A 227 -1.47 21.01 -17.29
C GLU A 227 -1.01 21.73 -16.01
N GLU A 228 -1.93 22.43 -15.34
CA GLU A 228 -1.64 23.21 -14.14
C GLU A 228 -2.26 22.54 -12.89
N PRO A 229 -1.53 22.48 -11.75
CA PRO A 229 -2.12 22.14 -10.47
C PRO A 229 -3.35 23.02 -10.23
N LEU A 230 -4.45 22.44 -9.75
CA LEU A 230 -5.56 23.25 -9.24
C LEU A 230 -5.00 24.19 -8.17
N ALA A 231 -5.02 25.49 -8.44
CA ALA A 231 -4.77 26.50 -7.42
C ALA A 231 -5.62 26.12 -6.21
N ALA A 232 -4.99 26.05 -5.03
CA ALA A 232 -5.64 25.64 -3.79
C ALA A 232 -7.04 26.27 -3.74
N ALA A 233 -8.06 25.44 -3.68
CA ALA A 233 -9.44 25.91 -3.71
C ALA A 233 -9.59 26.95 -2.60
N ARG A 234 -9.75 28.23 -2.99
CA ARG A 234 -10.03 29.28 -2.02
C ARG A 234 -11.39 28.92 -1.43
N PHE A 235 -11.40 28.46 -0.19
CA PHE A 235 -12.62 28.37 0.60
C PHE A 235 -13.17 29.80 0.69
N VAL A 236 -14.20 30.09 -0.10
CA VAL A 236 -14.97 31.32 0.07
C VAL A 236 -15.87 31.03 1.26
N GLY A 237 -15.47 31.50 2.44
CA GLY A 237 -16.32 31.47 3.61
C GLY A 237 -17.64 32.16 3.29
N GLY A 238 -18.73 31.40 3.33
CA GLY A 238 -20.08 31.97 3.28
C GLY A 238 -20.31 32.88 4.49
N PRO A 239 -21.17 33.91 4.39
CA PRO A 239 -21.43 34.82 5.49
C PRO A 239 -21.87 34.04 6.72
N GLY A 240 -21.19 34.29 7.85
CA GLY A 240 -21.38 33.57 9.11
C GLY A 240 -22.84 33.53 9.52
N GLY A 241 -23.43 32.33 9.47
CA GLY A 241 -24.71 32.04 10.08
C GLY A 241 -24.56 32.02 11.60
N ALA A 242 -25.42 32.77 12.29
CA ALA A 242 -25.44 32.91 13.74
C ALA A 242 -25.37 31.56 14.46
N GLY A 243 -24.48 31.47 15.45
CA GLY A 243 -24.36 30.31 16.33
C GLY A 243 -25.66 30.03 17.10
N PRO A 244 -25.93 28.76 17.44
CA PRO A 244 -27.12 28.40 18.19
C PRO A 244 -27.08 28.98 19.62
N PRO A 245 -28.24 29.35 20.20
CA PRO A 245 -28.30 29.94 21.53
C PRO A 245 -27.86 28.91 22.59
N GLY A 246 -27.02 29.38 23.52
CA GLY A 246 -26.51 28.60 24.65
C GLY A 246 -27.62 28.03 25.51
N LYS A 247 -27.42 26.78 25.96
CA LYS A 247 -28.28 26.16 26.96
C LYS A 247 -27.89 26.68 28.35
N ALA A 248 -28.90 27.21 29.05
CA ALA A 248 -28.89 27.42 30.49
C ALA A 248 -28.90 26.08 31.24
#